data_AF-X1D9V8-F1
#
_entry.id   AF-X1D9V8-F1
#
_cell.length_a   1.000
_cell.length_b   1.000
_cell.length_c   1.000
_cell.angle_alpha   90.00
_cell.angle_beta   90.00
_cell.angle_gamma   90.00
#
_symmetry.space_group_name_H-M   'P 1'
#
loop_
_entity.id
_entity.type
_entity.pdbx_description
1 polymer ?
#
loop_
_entity_poly.entity_id
_entity_poly.type
_entity_poly.pdbx_seq_one_letter_code
_entity_poly.pdbx_strand_id
1 'polypeptide(L)'
;VLKIAKSYGINHYRFHSCTPPKAAFEAADRVGIYMQPELYHFGTNLGKKPGATEYNLEEGLRILETYGNHPSFVMFTLGNEMRGSREIRAELLRKFRAFDDSRLYAQASNYDFRD
;
A
#
# COMPACT_ATOMS: atom_id res chain seq x y z
N VAL A 1 -5.13 -20.61 -1.68
CA VAL A 1 -4.39 -19.68 -2.58
C VAL A 1 -2.95 -19.49 -2.15
N LEU A 2 -2.65 -18.85 -1.00
CA LEU A 2 -1.26 -18.54 -0.62
C LEU A 2 -0.33 -19.75 -0.51
N LYS A 3 -0.78 -20.89 0.05
CA LYS A 3 -0.01 -22.14 0.06
C LYS A 3 0.34 -22.66 -1.34
N ILE A 4 -0.57 -22.49 -2.30
CA ILE A 4 -0.37 -22.89 -3.70
C ILE A 4 0.65 -21.94 -4.37
N ALA A 5 0.52 -20.64 -4.13
CA ALA A 5 1.52 -19.68 -4.60
C ALA A 5 2.91 -19.99 -4.03
N LYS A 6 2.99 -20.30 -2.74
CA LYS A 6 4.23 -20.70 -2.07
C LYS A 6 4.82 -21.98 -2.65
N SER A 7 4.00 -22.98 -3.01
CA SER A 7 4.49 -24.20 -3.68
C SER A 7 5.06 -23.95 -5.08
N TYR A 8 4.70 -22.84 -5.72
CA TYR A 8 5.30 -22.39 -6.98
C TYR A 8 6.54 -21.51 -6.78
N GLY A 9 7.03 -21.35 -5.55
CA GLY A 9 8.19 -20.50 -5.24
C GLY A 9 7.88 -19.00 -5.13
N ILE A 10 6.61 -18.60 -5.20
CA ILE A 10 6.22 -17.20 -5.01
C ILE A 10 6.36 -16.81 -3.54
N ASN A 11 6.98 -15.66 -3.29
CA ASN A 11 7.24 -15.14 -1.94
C ASN A 11 6.57 -13.79 -1.67
N HIS A 12 5.96 -13.14 -2.67
CA HIS A 12 5.42 -11.79 -2.56
C HIS A 12 4.08 -11.66 -3.30
N TYR A 13 3.12 -10.98 -2.68
CA TYR A 13 1.80 -10.67 -3.23
C TYR A 13 1.52 -9.17 -3.14
N ARG A 14 1.30 -8.54 -4.30
CA ARG A 14 0.80 -7.18 -4.39
C ARG A 14 -0.73 -7.18 -4.45
N PHE A 15 -1.37 -6.35 -3.62
CA PHE A 15 -2.82 -6.11 -3.67
C PHE A 15 -3.08 -4.87 -4.50
N HIS A 16 -3.38 -5.12 -5.77
CA HIS A 16 -3.54 -4.08 -6.77
C HIS A 16 -4.73 -3.16 -6.44
N SER A 17 -4.43 -1.89 -6.14
CA SER A 17 -5.40 -0.85 -5.81
C SER A 17 -6.32 -1.22 -4.64
N CYS A 18 -5.86 -2.02 -3.68
CA CYS A 18 -6.65 -2.33 -2.48
C CYS A 18 -5.79 -2.75 -1.28
N THR A 19 -6.41 -2.65 -0.10
CA THR A 19 -5.89 -3.25 1.13
C THR A 19 -6.76 -4.46 1.49
N PRO A 20 -6.18 -5.67 1.64
CA PRO A 20 -6.98 -6.85 1.92
C PRO A 20 -7.46 -6.89 3.38
N PRO A 21 -8.46 -7.72 3.70
CA PRO A 21 -8.91 -7.89 5.08
C PRO A 21 -7.85 -8.57 5.96
N LYS A 22 -7.99 -8.44 7.28
CA LYS A 22 -7.10 -9.05 8.30
C LYS A 22 -6.77 -10.52 8.04
N ALA A 23 -7.78 -11.31 7.64
CA ALA A 23 -7.62 -12.74 7.36
C ALA A 23 -6.57 -13.04 6.27
N ALA A 24 -6.36 -12.12 5.32
CA ALA A 24 -5.33 -12.28 4.29
C ALA A 24 -3.92 -12.09 4.87
N PHE A 25 -3.73 -11.10 5.75
CA PHE A 25 -2.47 -10.90 6.45
C PHE A 25 -2.15 -12.07 7.39
N GLU A 26 -3.12 -12.53 8.18
CA GLU A 26 -2.94 -13.70 9.05
C GLU A 26 -2.56 -14.96 8.27
N ALA A 27 -3.15 -15.16 7.09
CA ALA A 27 -2.78 -16.26 6.21
C ALA A 27 -1.37 -16.09 5.64
N ALA A 28 -0.98 -14.87 5.25
CA ALA A 28 0.33 -14.57 4.72
C ALA A 28 1.44 -14.71 5.79
N ASP A 29 1.19 -14.27 7.02
CA ASP A 29 2.09 -14.44 8.17
C ASP A 29 2.40 -15.92 8.40
N ARG A 30 1.36 -16.77 8.40
CA ARG A 30 1.51 -18.21 8.65
C ARG A 30 2.20 -18.96 7.52
N VAL A 31 1.99 -18.53 6.26
CA VAL A 31 2.55 -19.20 5.08
C VAL A 31 3.95 -18.66 4.74
N GLY A 32 4.30 -17.46 5.22
CA GLY A 32 5.55 -16.78 4.87
C GLY A 32 5.50 -16.19 3.46
N ILE A 33 4.50 -15.36 3.18
CA ILE A 33 4.42 -14.52 1.97
C ILE A 33 4.45 -13.05 2.37
N TYR A 34 5.31 -12.27 1.72
CA TYR A 34 5.38 -10.82 1.83
C TYR A 34 4.22 -10.16 1.09
N MET A 35 3.70 -9.08 1.65
CA MET A 35 2.50 -8.42 1.17
C MET A 35 2.80 -6.95 0.90
N GLN A 36 2.32 -6.49 -0.25
CA GLN A 36 2.26 -5.08 -0.63
C GLN A 36 0.79 -4.64 -0.83
N PRO A 37 0.10 -4.19 0.22
CA PRO A 37 -1.16 -3.46 0.12
C PRO A 37 -1.02 -2.11 -0.59
N GLU A 38 -2.14 -1.58 -1.06
CA GLU A 38 -2.24 -0.25 -1.65
C GLU A 38 -3.47 0.50 -1.12
N LEU A 39 -3.42 1.83 -1.14
CA LEU A 39 -4.64 2.63 -1.09
C LEU A 39 -5.50 2.35 -2.34
N TYR A 40 -6.80 2.65 -2.24
CA TYR A 40 -7.77 2.39 -3.31
C TYR A 40 -7.66 3.41 -4.46
N HIS A 41 -6.55 3.37 -5.20
CA HIS A 41 -6.31 4.22 -6.38
C HIS A 41 -5.88 3.44 -7.61
N PHE A 42 -6.46 3.83 -8.75
CA PHE A 42 -6.08 3.37 -10.08
C PHE A 42 -6.18 4.52 -11.08
N GLY A 43 -5.08 4.90 -11.71
CA GLY A 43 -5.09 5.98 -12.71
C GLY A 43 -5.43 7.37 -12.14
N THR A 44 -5.45 7.51 -10.82
CA THR A 44 -5.94 8.72 -10.14
C THR A 44 -4.92 9.85 -10.24
N ASN A 45 -5.40 11.08 -10.47
CA ASN A 45 -4.61 12.30 -10.33
C ASN A 45 -4.78 12.88 -8.92
N LEU A 46 -3.83 12.57 -8.03
CA LEU A 46 -3.89 12.96 -6.63
C LEU A 46 -3.73 14.49 -6.48
N GLY A 47 -4.57 15.09 -5.63
CA GLY A 47 -4.55 16.53 -5.35
C GLY A 47 -5.51 17.37 -6.19
N LYS A 48 -6.17 16.81 -7.22
CA LYS A 48 -7.18 17.55 -8.01
C LYS A 48 -8.52 17.77 -7.30
N LYS A 49 -8.93 16.84 -6.44
CA LYS A 49 -10.22 16.91 -5.75
C LYS A 49 -10.03 17.45 -4.32
N PRO A 50 -10.77 18.50 -3.92
CA PRO A 50 -10.76 18.98 -2.54
C PRO A 50 -11.02 17.84 -1.53
N GLY A 51 -10.24 17.81 -0.44
CA GLY A 51 -10.35 16.79 0.60
C GLY A 51 -9.77 15.41 0.26
N ALA A 52 -9.38 15.14 -1.00
CA ALA A 52 -8.86 13.82 -1.36
C ALA A 52 -7.52 13.53 -0.69
N THR A 53 -6.61 14.50 -0.59
CA THR A 53 -5.32 14.29 0.08
C THR A 53 -5.51 13.96 1.57
N GLU A 54 -6.41 14.67 2.25
CA GLU A 54 -6.71 14.43 3.67
C GLU A 54 -7.31 13.04 3.89
N TYR A 55 -8.32 12.67 3.09
CA TYR A 55 -8.91 11.35 3.15
C TYR A 55 -7.86 10.24 2.97
N ASN A 56 -6.91 10.43 2.04
CA ASN A 56 -5.84 9.45 1.79
C ASN A 56 -4.82 9.36 2.92
N LEU A 57 -4.51 10.48 3.55
CA LEU A 57 -3.70 10.49 4.75
C LEU A 57 -4.38 9.70 5.85
N GLU A 58 -5.63 10.04 6.18
CA GLU A 58 -6.37 9.36 7.23
C GLU A 58 -6.56 7.87 6.94
N GLU A 59 -6.90 7.51 5.70
CA GLU A 59 -7.10 6.11 5.31
C GLU A 59 -5.80 5.31 5.39
N GLY A 60 -4.69 5.88 4.93
CA GLY A 60 -3.39 5.23 5.08
C GLY A 60 -3.00 5.03 6.53
N LEU A 61 -3.24 6.01 7.41
CA LEU A 61 -2.99 5.88 8.84
C LEU A 61 -3.88 4.81 9.48
N ARG A 62 -5.18 4.73 9.13
CA ARG A 62 -6.08 3.65 9.59
C ARG A 62 -5.60 2.27 9.16
N ILE A 63 -5.11 2.13 7.93
CA ILE A 63 -4.55 0.87 7.42
C ILE A 63 -3.29 0.47 8.21
N LEU A 64 -2.39 1.42 8.44
CA LEU A 64 -1.16 1.20 9.20
C LEU A 64 -1.48 0.84 10.66
N GLU A 65 -2.40 1.53 11.31
CA GLU A 65 -2.82 1.22 12.67
C GLU A 65 -3.48 -0.17 12.77
N THR A 66 -4.36 -0.50 11.83
CA THR A 66 -5.15 -1.73 11.87
C THR A 66 -4.32 -2.98 11.54
N TYR A 67 -3.45 -2.89 10.53
CA TYR A 67 -2.73 -4.04 9.97
C TYR A 67 -1.23 -4.00 10.21
N GLY A 68 -0.70 -2.92 10.78
CA GLY A 68 0.73 -2.65 10.79
C GLY A 68 1.57 -3.68 11.53
N ASN A 69 0.99 -4.33 12.54
CA ASN A 69 1.62 -5.37 13.34
C ASN A 69 1.75 -6.73 12.63
N HIS A 70 1.24 -6.89 11.40
CA HIS A 70 1.40 -8.11 10.64
C HIS A 70 2.79 -8.18 9.98
N PRO A 71 3.65 -9.17 10.31
CA PRO A 71 4.99 -9.27 9.73
C PRO A 71 4.99 -9.51 8.22
N SER A 72 3.90 -10.02 7.64
CA SER A 72 3.75 -10.11 6.18
C SER A 72 3.61 -8.75 5.51
N PHE A 73 3.15 -7.70 6.20
CA PHE A 73 2.93 -6.38 5.62
C PHE A 73 4.23 -5.56 5.58
N VAL A 74 5.03 -5.78 4.54
CA VAL A 74 6.39 -5.21 4.42
C VAL A 74 6.50 -3.99 3.51
N MET A 75 5.53 -3.78 2.61
CA MET A 75 5.54 -2.69 1.62
C MET A 75 4.18 -2.00 1.55
N PHE A 76 4.13 -0.67 1.49
CA PHE A 76 2.88 0.08 1.29
C PHE A 76 3.03 1.12 0.17
N THR A 77 2.04 1.21 -0.73
CA THR A 77 2.05 2.23 -1.80
C THR A 77 0.73 2.97 -1.88
N LEU A 78 0.75 4.18 -2.47
CA LEU A 78 -0.45 5.00 -2.58
C LEU A 78 -1.45 4.51 -3.64
N GLY A 79 -1.12 3.48 -4.44
CA GLY A 79 -2.00 2.98 -5.50
C GLY A 79 -1.29 2.60 -6.78
N ASN A 80 -2.07 2.41 -7.85
CA ASN A 80 -1.60 2.00 -9.18
C ASN A 80 -1.70 3.14 -10.21
N GLU A 81 -0.69 3.26 -11.09
CA GLU A 81 -0.75 4.15 -12.28
C GLU A 81 -1.10 5.60 -11.93
N MET A 82 -0.61 6.07 -10.78
CA MET A 82 -0.99 7.36 -10.24
C MET A 82 -0.28 8.51 -10.96
N ARG A 83 -0.99 9.64 -11.02
CA ARG A 83 -0.50 10.94 -11.50
C ARG A 83 -0.65 12.01 -10.42
N GLY A 84 -0.26 13.23 -10.74
CA GLY A 84 -0.39 14.40 -9.87
C GLY A 84 0.93 14.80 -9.22
N SER A 85 0.89 15.68 -8.23
CA SER A 85 2.10 16.23 -7.61
C SER A 85 2.93 15.16 -6.91
N ARG A 86 4.20 15.04 -7.31
CA ARG A 86 5.21 14.20 -6.64
C ARG A 86 5.45 14.67 -5.21
N GLU A 87 5.34 15.97 -4.96
CA GLU A 87 5.56 16.60 -3.67
C GLU A 87 4.46 16.21 -2.67
N ILE A 88 3.18 16.25 -3.10
CA ILE A 88 2.05 15.81 -2.27
C ILE A 88 2.18 14.32 -1.93
N ARG A 89 2.51 13.48 -2.93
CA ARG A 89 2.73 12.04 -2.68
C ARG A 89 3.88 11.81 -1.71
N ALA A 90 4.99 12.51 -1.89
CA ALA A 90 6.14 12.42 -1.00
C ALA A 90 5.80 12.87 0.43
N GLU A 91 4.95 13.89 0.59
CA GLU A 91 4.48 14.33 1.90
C GLU A 91 3.64 13.27 2.61
N LEU A 92 2.70 12.63 1.91
CA LEU A 92 1.93 11.51 2.45
C LEU A 92 2.86 10.39 2.94
N LEU A 93 3.84 10.01 2.13
CA LEU A 93 4.80 8.98 2.53
C LEU A 93 5.66 9.41 3.72
N ARG A 94 6.05 10.68 3.84
CA ARG A 94 6.75 11.18 5.02
C ARG A 94 5.90 11.03 6.28
N LYS A 95 4.59 11.34 6.20
CA LYS A 95 3.66 11.18 7.33
C LYS A 95 3.47 9.71 7.69
N PHE A 96 3.35 8.81 6.71
CA PHE A 96 3.26 7.37 6.94
C PHE A 96 4.53 6.81 7.59
N ARG A 97 5.71 7.18 7.08
CA ARG A 97 7.00 6.78 7.66
C ARG A 97 7.20 7.30 9.08
N ALA A 98 6.72 8.51 9.38
CA ALA A 98 6.79 9.05 10.73
C ALA A 98 5.86 8.32 11.71
N PHE A 99 4.76 7.74 11.23
CA PHE A 99 3.86 6.92 12.03
C PHE A 99 4.40 5.50 12.21
N ASP A 100 4.96 4.90 11.16
CA ASP A 100 5.54 3.56 11.18
C ASP A 100 6.70 3.45 10.18
N ASP A 101 7.92 3.31 10.68
CA ASP A 101 9.15 3.22 9.90
C ASP A 101 9.62 1.78 9.62
N SER A 102 8.87 0.77 10.11
CA SER A 102 9.23 -0.66 9.99
C SER A 102 9.03 -1.25 8.58
N ARG A 103 8.44 -0.46 7.68
CA ARG A 103 8.01 -0.88 6.33
C ARG A 103 8.64 -0.03 5.22
N LEU A 104 8.65 -0.62 4.03
CA LEU A 104 9.05 0.06 2.80
C LEU A 104 7.85 0.82 2.20
N TYR A 105 8.10 2.00 1.66
CA TYR A 105 7.06 2.83 1.05
C TYR A 105 7.47 3.32 -0.34
N ALA A 106 6.52 3.31 -1.28
CA ALA A 106 6.67 3.87 -2.61
C ALA A 106 5.49 4.78 -2.99
N GLN A 107 5.75 5.78 -3.85
CA GLN A 107 4.74 6.79 -4.20
C GLN A 107 3.58 6.24 -5.01
N ALA A 108 3.80 5.19 -5.80
CA ALA A 108 2.78 4.34 -6.39
C ALA A 108 3.46 3.09 -6.95
N SER A 109 2.67 2.07 -7.25
CA SER A 109 3.05 1.03 -8.19
C SER A 109 2.86 1.56 -9.60
N ASN A 110 3.98 1.79 -10.30
CA ASN A 110 4.01 2.46 -11.60
C ASN A 110 3.43 3.89 -11.51
N TYR A 111 4.25 4.90 -11.19
CA TYR A 111 3.80 6.29 -11.07
C TYR A 111 4.21 7.14 -12.28
N ASP A 112 3.51 8.25 -12.51
CA ASP A 112 3.64 9.14 -13.69
C ASP A 112 3.28 8.43 -15.00
N PHE A 113 2.27 7.55 -14.92
CA PHE A 113 1.80 6.80 -16.07
C PHE A 113 1.17 7.73 -17.12
N ARG A 114 1.92 7.98 -18.21
CA ARG A 114 1.60 8.88 -19.33
C ARG A 114 1.74 10.39 -19.03
N ASP A 115 2.57 10.75 -18.06
CA ASP A 115 3.07 12.13 -17.89
C ASP A 115 4.47 12.28 -18.52
#